data_AF-A0A820XWJ7-F1
#
_entry.id   AF-A0A820XWJ7-F1
#
_cell.length_a   1.000
_cell.length_b   1.000
_cell.length_c   1.000
_cell.angle_alpha   90.00
_cell.angle_beta   90.00
_cell.angle_gamma   90.00
#
_symmetry.space_group_name_H-M   'P 1'
#
loop_
_entity.id
_entity.type
_entity.pdbx_description
1 polymer ?
#
loop_
_entity_poly.entity_id
_entity_poly.type
_entity_poly.pdbx_seq_one_letter_code
_entity_poly.pdbx_strand_id
1 'polypeptide(L)'
;MHFKSDKVELWGQCDGVEFTVRRICVYQTTCYARDILYWQCRPDGNCPKDWICAQKSFSTNSSVSLETLKKILTTRASKMNQPLNWMQSIVDMAKLLGLDSREHRLAQLAIKLGFKGDMSDVYHMHIWLLKKLMEILAQNGGYLPSEFYES
;
A
#
# COMPACT_ATOMS: atom_id res chain seq x y z
N MET A 1 -0.77 2.68 -30.16
CA MET A 1 0.34 1.74 -29.90
C MET A 1 -0.19 0.62 -29.02
N HIS A 2 -0.23 -0.62 -29.53
CA HIS A 2 -0.71 -1.78 -28.76
C HIS A 2 0.42 -2.28 -27.85
N PHE A 3 0.25 -2.21 -26.54
CA PHE A 3 1.09 -2.98 -25.61
C PHE A 3 0.62 -4.43 -25.67
N LYS A 4 1.25 -5.27 -26.51
CA LYS A 4 1.06 -6.72 -26.44
C LYS A 4 1.70 -7.20 -25.14
N SER A 5 0.88 -7.49 -24.14
CA SER A 5 1.31 -8.31 -23.01
C SER A 5 1.47 -9.74 -23.50
N ASP A 6 2.70 -10.15 -23.81
CA ASP A 6 2.99 -11.54 -24.15
C ASP A 6 2.82 -12.40 -22.89
N LYS A 7 1.88 -13.33 -22.96
CA LYS A 7 1.64 -14.30 -21.90
C LYS A 7 2.76 -15.34 -21.93
N VAL A 8 3.33 -15.65 -20.76
CA VAL A 8 4.43 -16.61 -20.62
C VAL A 8 3.94 -17.84 -19.89
N GLU A 9 4.18 -19.00 -20.48
CA GLU A 9 3.81 -20.30 -19.92
C GLU A 9 4.67 -20.65 -18.68
N LEU A 10 4.23 -21.70 -17.97
CA LEU A 10 4.95 -22.23 -16.83
C LEU A 10 6.43 -22.52 -17.19
N TRP A 11 7.35 -22.15 -16.31
CA TRP A 11 8.81 -22.21 -16.48
C TRP A 11 9.41 -21.24 -17.50
N GLY A 12 8.61 -20.38 -18.14
CA GLY A 12 9.11 -19.36 -19.06
C GLY A 12 9.68 -18.13 -18.35
N GLN A 13 10.55 -17.39 -19.05
CA GLN A 13 11.16 -16.16 -18.54
C GLN A 13 10.18 -14.99 -18.63
N CYS A 14 9.95 -14.32 -17.49
CA CYS A 14 8.97 -13.23 -17.38
C CYS A 14 9.59 -11.84 -17.27
N ASP A 15 10.86 -11.72 -16.86
CA ASP A 15 11.54 -10.43 -16.65
C ASP A 15 13.08 -10.57 -16.62
N GLY A 16 13.80 -9.43 -16.63
CA GLY A 16 15.26 -9.32 -16.59
C GLY A 16 15.75 -8.00 -17.21
N VAL A 17 16.95 -7.52 -16.85
CA VAL A 17 17.46 -6.19 -17.28
C VAL A 17 17.61 -6.00 -18.80
N GLU A 18 17.62 -7.09 -19.58
CA GLU A 18 17.65 -7.04 -21.05
C GLU A 18 16.25 -7.18 -21.69
N PHE A 19 15.20 -7.37 -20.88
CA PHE A 19 13.83 -7.51 -21.36
C PHE A 19 13.08 -6.18 -21.26
N THR A 20 12.88 -5.53 -22.41
CA THR A 20 12.16 -4.25 -22.53
C THR A 20 10.63 -4.38 -22.48
N VAL A 21 10.10 -5.61 -22.40
CA VAL A 21 8.65 -5.88 -22.34
C VAL A 21 8.31 -6.68 -21.09
N ARG A 22 7.42 -6.12 -20.27
CA ARG A 22 6.89 -6.79 -19.07
C ARG A 22 5.97 -7.92 -19.49
N ARG A 23 6.37 -9.17 -19.27
CA ARG A 23 5.59 -10.35 -19.63
C ARG A 23 4.76 -10.84 -18.45
N ILE A 24 3.56 -11.34 -18.73
CA ILE A 24 2.61 -11.77 -17.69
C ILE A 24 2.58 -13.29 -17.68
N CYS A 25 2.87 -13.89 -16.53
CA CYS A 25 2.75 -15.33 -16.34
C CYS A 25 1.29 -15.79 -16.47
N VAL A 26 1.05 -16.94 -17.10
CA VAL A 26 -0.31 -17.51 -17.27
C VAL A 26 -0.89 -18.04 -15.93
N TYR A 27 -2.17 -18.43 -15.94
CA TYR A 27 -2.97 -18.79 -14.76
C TYR A 27 -2.20 -19.61 -13.69
N GLN A 28 -2.34 -19.21 -12.42
CA GLN A 28 -1.73 -19.84 -11.22
C GLN A 28 -0.18 -19.89 -11.23
N THR A 29 0.46 -18.99 -11.97
CA THR A 29 1.91 -18.87 -11.96
C THR A 29 2.34 -17.45 -11.64
N THR A 30 3.39 -17.34 -10.81
CA THR A 30 3.98 -16.10 -10.33
C THR A 30 5.40 -15.97 -10.89
N CYS A 31 5.77 -14.75 -11.26
CA CYS A 31 7.11 -14.39 -11.72
C CYS A 31 8.05 -14.24 -10.51
N TYR A 32 9.03 -15.14 -10.38
CA TYR A 32 10.04 -15.11 -9.32
C TYR A 32 11.41 -14.75 -9.89
N ALA A 33 12.14 -13.85 -9.22
CA ALA A 33 13.50 -13.50 -9.62
C ALA A 33 14.49 -14.47 -8.96
N ARG A 34 15.41 -15.03 -9.73
CA ARG A 34 16.60 -15.70 -9.20
C ARG A 34 17.68 -14.68 -8.86
N ASP A 35 17.89 -13.77 -9.79
CA ASP A 35 18.90 -12.72 -9.77
C ASP A 35 18.41 -11.56 -10.65
N ILE A 36 19.21 -10.49 -10.76
CA ILE A 36 18.87 -9.28 -11.51
C ILE A 36 18.58 -9.57 -13.00
N LEU A 37 19.21 -10.62 -13.56
CA LEU A 37 19.15 -10.94 -14.98
C LEU A 37 18.07 -11.99 -15.30
N TYR A 38 17.65 -12.80 -14.32
CA TYR A 38 16.81 -13.97 -14.56
C TYR A 38 15.57 -14.06 -13.67
N TRP A 39 14.39 -13.90 -14.31
CA TRP A 39 13.08 -14.03 -13.66
C TRP A 39 12.22 -15.06 -14.39
N GLN A 40 11.58 -15.98 -13.66
CA GLN A 40 10.85 -17.11 -14.23
C GLN A 40 9.43 -17.26 -13.66
N CYS A 41 8.47 -17.60 -14.52
CA CYS A 41 7.13 -18.02 -14.14
C CYS A 41 7.18 -19.41 -13.49
N ARG A 42 6.77 -19.52 -12.23
CA ARG A 42 6.65 -20.79 -11.51
C ARG A 42 5.27 -20.91 -10.87
N PRO A 43 4.83 -22.09 -10.42
CA PRO A 43 3.55 -22.22 -9.72
C PRO A 43 3.53 -21.30 -8.49
N ASP A 44 2.36 -20.74 -8.19
CA ASP A 44 2.18 -19.88 -7.03
C ASP A 44 2.65 -20.57 -5.74
N GLY A 45 3.47 -19.89 -4.95
CA GLY A 45 4.06 -20.41 -3.72
C GLY A 45 5.27 -21.34 -3.93
N ASN A 46 5.63 -21.71 -5.16
CA ASN A 46 6.78 -22.55 -5.48
C ASN A 46 8.08 -21.72 -5.67
N CYS A 47 8.36 -20.84 -4.72
CA CYS A 47 9.60 -20.08 -4.70
C CYS A 47 10.77 -20.97 -4.22
N PRO A 48 11.88 -21.09 -4.99
CA PRO A 48 13.10 -21.73 -4.51
C PRO A 48 13.76 -20.91 -3.39
N LYS A 49 14.40 -21.59 -2.43
CA LYS A 49 15.04 -20.95 -1.28
C LYS A 49 16.22 -20.04 -1.66
N ASP A 50 16.84 -20.26 -2.81
CA ASP A 50 18.01 -19.53 -3.30
C ASP A 50 17.67 -18.40 -4.29
N TRP A 51 16.40 -17.99 -4.36
CA TRP A 51 15.89 -17.01 -5.31
C TRP A 51 15.41 -15.74 -4.58
N ILE A 52 15.59 -14.58 -5.22
CA ILE A 52 14.97 -13.31 -4.82
C ILE A 52 13.50 -13.32 -5.25
N CYS A 53 12.72 -14.19 -4.62
CA CYS A 53 11.29 -14.10 -4.73
C CYS A 53 10.88 -12.83 -4.01
N ALA A 54 10.11 -11.97 -4.68
CA ALA A 54 9.42 -10.89 -4.02
C ALA A 54 8.45 -11.51 -3.01
N GLN A 55 8.94 -11.83 -1.81
CA GLN A 55 8.16 -11.95 -0.60
C GLN A 55 7.72 -10.53 -0.23
N LYS A 56 6.96 -9.89 -1.11
CA LYS A 56 5.94 -8.99 -0.64
C LYS A 56 4.82 -9.91 -0.23
N SER A 57 4.85 -10.24 1.05
CA SER A 57 3.68 -10.56 1.85
C SER A 57 2.47 -9.75 1.36
N PHE A 58 1.74 -10.30 0.41
CA PHE A 58 0.33 -10.04 0.27
C PHE A 58 -0.35 -11.24 0.91
N SER A 59 -0.21 -11.32 2.24
CA SER A 59 -1.15 -12.05 3.05
C SER A 59 -2.44 -11.24 2.99
N THR A 60 -3.28 -11.59 2.03
CA THR A 60 -4.66 -11.17 1.93
C THR A 60 -5.34 -11.49 3.27
N ASN A 61 -5.84 -10.44 3.92
CA ASN A 61 -6.51 -10.44 5.23
C ASN A 61 -5.66 -10.91 6.41
N SER A 62 -5.19 -9.95 7.21
CA SER A 62 -5.38 -9.92 8.67
C SER A 62 -4.56 -8.77 9.28
N SER A 63 -5.23 -7.97 10.11
CA SER A 63 -4.71 -6.92 11.00
C SER A 63 -3.19 -6.93 11.21
N VAL A 64 -2.50 -5.91 10.69
CA VAL A 64 -1.07 -5.69 10.92
C VAL A 64 -0.83 -5.13 12.33
N SER A 65 0.21 -5.62 13.02
CA SER A 65 0.57 -5.13 14.35
C SER A 65 0.92 -3.63 14.34
N LEU A 66 0.60 -2.91 15.41
CA LEU A 66 0.83 -1.47 15.53
C LEU A 66 2.29 -1.09 15.23
N GLU A 67 3.26 -1.91 15.65
CA GLU A 67 4.68 -1.70 15.37
C GLU A 67 5.01 -1.78 13.87
N THR A 68 4.44 -2.76 13.18
CA THR A 68 4.63 -2.94 11.73
C THR A 68 3.97 -1.79 10.97
N LEU A 69 2.76 -1.37 11.39
CA LEU A 69 2.10 -0.20 10.82
C LEU A 69 2.93 1.06 10.98
N LYS A 70 3.47 1.31 12.18
CA LYS A 70 4.38 2.44 12.45
C LYS A 70 5.60 2.38 11.54
N LYS A 71 6.25 1.22 11.38
CA LYS A 71 7.39 1.07 10.46
C LYS A 71 7.01 1.44 9.02
N ILE A 72 5.89 0.94 8.51
CA ILE A 72 5.40 1.24 7.16
C ILE A 72 5.19 2.75 6.99
N LEU A 73 4.51 3.40 7.94
CA LEU A 73 4.24 4.85 7.88
C LEU A 73 5.53 5.67 8.02
N THR A 74 6.45 5.29 8.91
CA THR A 74 7.77 5.92 9.05
C THR A 74 8.57 5.82 7.76
N THR A 75 8.60 4.66 7.11
CA THR A 75 9.28 4.48 5.81
C THR A 75 8.65 5.31 4.69
N ARG A 76 7.35 5.58 4.74
CA ARG A 76 6.71 6.52 3.81
C ARG A 76 7.08 7.96 4.14
N ALA A 77 7.07 8.31 5.42
CA ALA A 77 7.39 9.66 5.87
C ALA A 77 8.85 10.01 5.57
N SER A 78 9.78 9.06 5.66
CA SER A 78 11.18 9.26 5.30
C SER A 78 11.41 9.52 3.80
N LYS A 79 10.45 9.18 2.94
CA LYS A 79 10.49 9.53 1.51
C LYS A 79 9.94 10.91 1.22
N MET A 80 9.29 11.54 2.19
CA MET A 80 8.82 12.91 2.07
C MET A 80 9.99 13.85 2.36
N ASN A 81 10.11 14.93 1.58
CA ASN A 81 11.16 15.94 1.76
C ASN A 81 10.94 16.85 2.99
N GLN A 82 9.99 16.51 3.87
CA GLN A 82 9.66 17.30 5.05
C GLN A 82 9.38 16.42 6.27
N PRO A 83 9.74 16.86 7.48
CA PRO A 83 9.36 16.18 8.70
C PRO A 83 7.83 16.28 8.87
N LEU A 84 7.16 15.13 8.95
CA LEU A 84 5.71 15.04 9.11
C LEU A 84 5.39 14.46 10.49
N ASN A 85 4.57 15.16 11.27
CA ASN A 85 4.11 14.71 12.59
C ASN A 85 2.83 13.89 12.47
N TRP A 86 2.82 12.89 11.58
CA TRP A 86 1.66 12.06 11.26
C TRP A 86 1.08 11.30 12.46
N MET A 87 1.83 11.15 13.56
CA MET A 87 1.35 10.54 14.81
C MET A 87 0.44 11.43 15.65
N GLN A 88 0.48 12.75 15.44
CA GLN A 88 -0.27 13.73 16.24
C GLN A 88 -1.09 14.69 15.38
N SER A 89 -0.73 14.85 14.12
CA SER A 89 -1.39 15.74 13.16
C SER A 89 -2.08 14.94 12.07
N ILE A 90 -3.41 15.04 12.01
CA ILE A 90 -4.21 14.48 10.94
C ILE A 90 -3.86 15.09 9.57
N VAL A 91 -3.43 16.35 9.54
CA VAL A 91 -3.03 17.06 8.31
C VAL A 91 -1.78 16.41 7.73
N ASP A 92 -0.81 16.10 8.57
CA ASP A 92 0.43 15.43 8.13
C ASP A 92 0.19 13.97 7.78
N MET A 93 -0.70 13.30 8.50
CA MET A 93 -1.17 11.96 8.16
C MET A 93 -1.86 11.94 6.79
N ALA A 94 -2.72 12.92 6.51
CA ALA A 94 -3.39 13.07 5.22
C ALA A 94 -2.36 13.28 4.10
N LYS A 95 -1.41 14.21 4.28
CA LYS A 95 -0.30 14.42 3.32
C LYS A 95 0.51 13.15 3.07
N LEU A 96 0.83 12.41 4.13
CA LEU A 96 1.58 11.16 4.04
C LEU A 96 0.86 10.10 3.21
N LEU A 97 -0.47 10.04 3.33
CA LEU A 97 -1.30 9.09 2.60
C LEU A 97 -1.63 9.57 1.19
N GLY A 98 -1.49 10.86 0.88
CA GLY A 98 -1.92 11.46 -0.38
C GLY A 98 -3.39 11.91 -0.36
N LEU A 99 -3.95 12.13 0.83
CA LEU A 99 -5.30 12.66 1.03
C LEU A 99 -5.29 14.19 1.04
N ASP A 100 -6.46 14.76 0.82
CA ASP A 100 -6.67 16.19 0.98
C ASP A 100 -6.63 16.59 2.46
N SER A 101 -5.67 17.45 2.81
CA SER A 101 -5.43 17.88 4.17
C SER A 101 -6.24 19.12 4.59
N ARG A 102 -7.19 19.57 3.76
CA ARG A 102 -8.08 20.70 4.07
C ARG A 102 -9.13 20.28 5.10
N GLU A 103 -9.40 21.15 6.06
CA GLU A 103 -10.32 20.90 7.18
C GLU A 103 -11.71 20.41 6.73
N HIS A 104 -12.30 21.03 5.71
CA HIS A 104 -13.59 20.61 5.17
C HIS A 104 -13.58 19.17 4.60
N ARG A 105 -12.45 18.71 4.04
CA ARG A 105 -12.30 17.33 3.52
C ARG A 105 -12.15 16.34 4.67
N LEU A 106 -11.41 16.72 5.71
CA LEU A 106 -11.29 15.93 6.93
C LEU A 106 -12.63 15.80 7.66
N ALA A 107 -13.41 16.87 7.71
CA ALA A 107 -14.77 16.87 8.26
C ALA A 107 -15.70 15.92 7.48
N GLN A 108 -15.70 15.99 6.15
CA GLN A 108 -16.46 15.06 5.31
C GLN A 108 -16.01 13.61 5.50
N LEU A 109 -14.71 13.38 5.61
CA LEU A 109 -14.16 12.05 5.88
C LEU A 109 -14.60 11.54 7.26
N ALA A 110 -14.61 12.39 8.29
CA ALA A 110 -15.09 12.04 9.62
C ALA A 110 -16.57 11.65 9.61
N ILE A 111 -17.41 12.40 8.89
CA ILE A 111 -18.84 12.08 8.71
C ILE A 111 -19.00 10.73 8.02
N LYS A 112 -18.29 10.48 6.91
CA LYS A 112 -18.33 9.20 6.19
C LYS A 112 -17.90 8.03 7.06
N LEU A 113 -16.92 8.24 7.94
CA LEU A 113 -16.44 7.25 8.90
C LEU A 113 -17.35 7.08 10.13
N GLY A 114 -18.42 7.87 10.24
CA GLY A 114 -19.41 7.77 11.30
C GLY A 114 -19.01 8.49 12.59
N PHE A 115 -18.29 9.61 12.52
CA PHE A 115 -18.04 10.47 13.67
C PHE A 115 -19.37 10.96 14.26
N LYS A 116 -19.54 10.80 15.58
CA LYS A 116 -20.75 11.20 16.33
C LYS A 116 -20.50 12.34 17.32
N GLY A 117 -19.30 12.91 17.33
CA GLY A 117 -18.95 14.03 18.21
C GLY A 117 -19.38 15.37 17.65
N ASP A 118 -18.97 16.42 18.35
CA ASP A 118 -19.19 17.80 17.90
C ASP A 118 -18.23 18.15 16.77
N MET A 119 -18.78 18.53 15.61
CA MET A 119 -18.02 18.96 14.43
C MET A 119 -17.42 20.37 14.60
N SER A 120 -17.91 21.14 15.57
CA SER A 120 -17.30 22.44 15.92
C SER A 120 -16.04 22.28 16.77
N ASP A 121 -15.87 21.13 17.44
CA ASP A 121 -14.64 20.77 18.16
C ASP A 121 -13.66 20.06 17.22
N VAL A 122 -12.99 20.87 16.41
CA VAL A 122 -12.01 20.44 15.41
C VAL A 122 -10.88 19.62 16.04
N TYR A 123 -10.48 19.94 17.28
CA TYR A 123 -9.41 19.24 17.99
C TYR A 123 -9.81 17.79 18.32
N HIS A 124 -11.00 17.61 18.92
CA HIS A 124 -11.50 16.26 19.21
C HIS A 124 -11.82 15.46 17.95
N MET A 125 -12.38 16.13 16.92
CA MET A 125 -12.60 15.51 15.61
C MET A 125 -11.28 15.00 15.02
N HIS A 126 -10.21 15.80 15.05
CA HIS A 126 -8.91 15.42 14.50
C HIS A 126 -8.27 14.25 15.22
N ILE A 127 -8.32 14.22 16.56
CA ILE A 127 -7.80 13.10 17.35
C ILE A 127 -8.56 11.83 17.04
N TRP A 128 -9.89 11.92 16.97
CA TRP A 128 -10.73 10.77 16.65
C TRP A 128 -10.43 10.24 15.25
N LEU A 129 -10.37 11.14 14.26
CA LEU A 129 -10.14 10.79 12.87
C LEU A 129 -8.76 10.16 12.66
N LEU A 130 -7.74 10.68 13.34
CA LEU A 130 -6.39 10.13 13.32
C LEU A 130 -6.36 8.69 13.85
N LYS A 131 -7.02 8.44 15.00
CA LYS A 131 -7.15 7.08 15.55
C LYS A 131 -7.90 6.17 14.59
N LYS A 132 -8.97 6.66 13.98
CA LYS A 132 -9.80 5.86 13.06
C LYS A 132 -9.03 5.46 11.81
N LEU A 133 -8.24 6.36 11.24
CA LEU A 133 -7.36 6.04 10.12
C LEU A 133 -6.31 5.00 10.49
N MET A 134 -5.71 5.08 11.69
CA MET A 134 -4.76 4.06 12.15
C MET A 134 -5.40 2.67 12.23
N GLU A 135 -6.64 2.57 12.72
CA GLU A 135 -7.38 1.30 12.76
C GLU A 135 -7.61 0.75 11.35
N ILE A 136 -8.11 1.58 10.42
CA ILE A 136 -8.39 1.17 9.05
C ILE A 136 -7.10 0.74 8.35
N LEU A 137 -6.02 1.50 8.52
CA LEU A 137 -4.71 1.14 8.00
C LEU A 137 -4.22 -0.18 8.60
N ALA A 138 -4.34 -0.39 9.91
CA ALA A 138 -3.95 -1.66 10.53
C ALA A 138 -4.72 -2.84 9.93
N GLN A 139 -6.04 -2.69 9.74
CA GLN A 139 -6.89 -3.72 9.13
C GLN A 139 -6.53 -4.02 7.68
N ASN A 140 -6.12 -2.99 6.92
CA ASN A 140 -5.80 -3.07 5.49
C ASN A 140 -4.29 -3.19 5.20
N GLY A 141 -3.49 -3.63 6.16
CA GLY A 141 -2.07 -3.89 5.92
C GLY A 141 -1.21 -2.66 5.71
N GLY A 142 -1.61 -1.52 6.26
CA GLY A 142 -0.97 -0.23 6.10
C GLY A 142 -1.38 0.51 4.83
N TYR A 143 -2.50 0.16 4.20
CA TYR A 143 -3.05 0.85 3.04
C TYR A 143 -4.45 1.36 3.33
N LEU A 144 -4.79 2.50 2.75
CA LEU A 144 -6.16 3.00 2.82
C LEU A 144 -6.88 2.53 1.55
N PRO A 145 -8.12 2.02 1.63
CA PRO A 145 -8.91 1.67 0.45
C PRO A 145 -9.11 2.89 -0.49
N SER A 146 -9.23 2.64 -1.79
CA SER A 146 -9.38 3.69 -2.81
C SER A 146 -10.63 4.56 -2.61
N GLU A 147 -11.67 4.04 -1.95
CA GLU A 147 -12.90 4.76 -1.60
C GLU A 147 -12.67 6.00 -0.71
N PHE A 148 -11.54 6.07 0.00
CA PHE A 148 -11.19 7.23 0.81
C PHE A 148 -10.38 8.28 0.03
N TYR A 149 -9.84 7.92 -1.13
CA TYR A 149 -9.13 8.79 -2.05
C TYR A 149 -10.10 9.41 -3.05
N GLU A 150 -11.10 10.13 -2.57
CA GLU A 150 -11.93 10.91 -3.48
C GLU A 150 -11.12 12.09 -4.03
N SER A 151 -11.17 12.23 -5.36
CA SER A 151 -10.59 13.31 -6.17
C SER A 151 -11.27 14.64 -5.85
#